data_AF-A0A918ZCN8-F1
#
_entry.id   AF-A0A918ZCN8-F1
#
_cell.length_a   1.000
_cell.length_b   1.000
_cell.length_c   1.000
_cell.angle_alpha   90.00
_cell.angle_beta   90.00
_cell.angle_gamma   90.00
#
_symmetry.space_group_name_H-M   'P 1'
#
loop_
_entity.id
_entity.type
_entity.pdbx_description
1 polymer ?
#
loop_
_entity_poly.entity_id
_entity_poly.type
_entity_poly.pdbx_seq_one_letter_code
_entity_poly.pdbx_strand_id
1 'polypeptide(L)'
;MRRLAVSGTYSTGKTTTTIALSHLTGVPRTHARTMREILADALPGKRLEQCTAAELIQLGIRRFTERAVHESHLPDGFLSDGSSLHEWVYGKVRVRAGIHPTDGYEAGEQAPGFYEEVIDAMGAVLKDHARRAYDVFVHLPVEFDLVADGHRPVSKRFRSMSDELLRGTLDELRIPYHVVGGTLEQRLATIVDIFGLPARMSLERAVELARRETADTYRQVSEAAERRPA
;
A
#
# COMPACT_ATOMS: atom_id res chain seq x y z
N MET A 1 8.52 -8.48 -19.21
CA MET A 1 7.09 -8.25 -18.85
C MET A 1 6.98 -6.91 -18.13
N ARG A 2 5.81 -6.26 -18.09
CA ARG A 2 5.68 -4.95 -17.42
C ARG A 2 5.77 -5.08 -15.89
N ARG A 3 6.36 -4.09 -15.22
CA ARG A 3 6.38 -3.92 -13.76
C ARG A 3 5.19 -3.06 -13.35
N LEU A 4 4.12 -3.71 -12.91
CA LEU A 4 2.83 -3.08 -12.62
C LEU A 4 2.64 -2.94 -11.11
N ALA A 5 2.38 -1.72 -10.64
CA ALA A 5 2.03 -1.47 -9.24
C ALA A 5 0.52 -1.32 -9.07
N VAL A 6 -0.09 -2.11 -8.18
CA VAL A 6 -1.49 -1.93 -7.78
C VAL A 6 -1.52 -0.98 -6.59
N SER A 7 -2.07 0.20 -6.80
CA SER A 7 -2.11 1.30 -5.85
C SER A 7 -3.53 1.61 -5.38
N GLY A 8 -3.63 2.38 -4.32
CA GLY A 8 -4.89 2.75 -3.69
C GLY A 8 -4.76 2.80 -2.18
N THR A 9 -5.72 3.41 -1.52
CA THR A 9 -5.65 3.63 -0.08
C THR A 9 -5.92 2.36 0.74
N TYR A 10 -5.91 2.47 2.06
CA TYR A 10 -6.27 1.35 2.94
C TYR A 10 -7.67 0.84 2.60
N SER A 11 -7.85 -0.49 2.70
CA SER A 11 -9.14 -1.15 2.45
C SER A 11 -9.70 -0.99 1.03
N THR A 12 -8.88 -0.68 0.02
CA THR A 12 -9.32 -0.69 -1.39
C THR A 12 -9.16 -2.05 -2.07
N GLY A 13 -8.62 -3.07 -1.40
CA GLY A 13 -8.50 -4.43 -1.94
C GLY A 13 -7.24 -4.72 -2.77
N LYS A 14 -6.17 -3.91 -2.63
CA LYS A 14 -4.89 -4.11 -3.34
C LYS A 14 -4.32 -5.52 -3.21
N THR A 15 -4.17 -6.01 -1.98
CA THR A 15 -3.60 -7.32 -1.69
C THR A 15 -4.38 -8.43 -2.37
N THR A 16 -5.69 -8.50 -2.16
CA THR A 16 -6.52 -9.51 -2.80
C THR A 16 -6.52 -9.38 -4.33
N THR A 17 -6.47 -8.16 -4.88
CA THR A 17 -6.37 -7.93 -6.33
C THR A 17 -5.05 -8.45 -6.89
N THR A 18 -3.92 -8.15 -6.25
CA THR A 18 -2.60 -8.62 -6.73
C THR A 18 -2.44 -10.13 -6.58
N ILE A 19 -2.94 -10.73 -5.51
CA ILE A 19 -2.94 -12.19 -5.33
C ILE A 19 -3.78 -12.84 -6.45
N ALA A 20 -5.01 -12.34 -6.68
CA ALA A 20 -5.88 -12.89 -7.71
C ALA A 20 -5.28 -12.72 -9.12
N LEU A 21 -4.68 -11.56 -9.44
CA LEU A 21 -3.97 -11.37 -10.71
C LEU A 21 -2.80 -12.34 -10.86
N SER A 22 -2.05 -12.60 -9.78
CA SER A 22 -0.92 -13.53 -9.82
C SER A 22 -1.40 -14.95 -10.14
N HIS A 23 -2.44 -15.43 -9.45
CA HIS A 23 -3.06 -16.74 -9.76
C HIS A 23 -3.60 -16.77 -11.19
N LEU A 24 -4.33 -15.74 -11.59
CA LEU A 24 -4.98 -15.66 -12.91
C LEU A 24 -3.96 -15.68 -14.05
N THR A 25 -2.85 -14.97 -13.91
CA THR A 25 -1.94 -14.69 -15.03
C THR A 25 -0.61 -15.44 -14.97
N GLY A 26 -0.29 -16.00 -13.80
CA GLY A 26 1.01 -16.58 -13.48
C GLY A 26 2.14 -15.56 -13.40
N VAL A 27 1.82 -14.26 -13.37
CA VAL A 27 2.78 -13.19 -13.14
C VAL A 27 3.27 -13.25 -11.69
N PRO A 28 4.60 -13.17 -11.45
CA PRO A 28 5.14 -13.07 -10.11
C PRO A 28 4.58 -11.85 -9.36
N ARG A 29 4.09 -12.06 -8.15
CA ARG A 29 3.68 -11.00 -7.23
C ARG A 29 4.81 -10.70 -6.23
N THR A 30 4.97 -9.43 -5.92
CA THR A 30 5.82 -8.95 -4.83
C THR A 30 5.05 -8.02 -3.89
N HIS A 31 5.48 -7.96 -2.64
CA HIS A 31 4.95 -7.08 -1.62
C HIS A 31 6.01 -6.86 -0.54
N ALA A 32 5.88 -5.76 0.21
CA ALA A 32 6.54 -5.63 1.49
C ALA A 32 5.55 -5.97 2.60
N ARG A 33 6.06 -6.46 3.74
CA ARG A 33 5.29 -6.63 4.97
C ARG A 33 4.46 -5.40 5.30
N THR A 34 3.34 -5.66 5.96
CA THR A 34 2.49 -4.60 6.50
C THR A 34 3.22 -3.85 7.62
N MET A 35 2.76 -2.62 7.89
CA MET A 35 3.30 -1.83 9.02
C MET A 35 3.17 -2.58 10.35
N ARG A 36 2.15 -3.43 10.53
CA ARG A 36 1.93 -4.21 11.75
C ARG A 36 2.99 -5.29 11.92
N GLU A 37 3.28 -6.03 10.85
CA GLU A 37 4.32 -7.07 10.87
C GLU A 37 5.70 -6.47 11.12
N ILE A 38 6.01 -5.32 10.49
CA ILE A 38 7.27 -4.61 10.71
C ILE A 38 7.32 -4.05 12.14
N LEU A 39 6.23 -3.47 12.65
CA LEU A 39 6.13 -2.94 14.01
C LEU A 39 6.42 -4.03 15.05
N ALA A 40 5.83 -5.22 14.88
CA ALA A 40 5.98 -6.33 15.82
C ALA A 40 7.45 -6.76 15.99
N ASP A 41 8.28 -6.60 14.95
CA ASP A 41 9.72 -6.90 15.00
C ASP A 41 10.54 -5.68 15.43
N ALA A 42 10.21 -4.49 14.93
CA ALA A 42 11.05 -3.29 15.09
C ALA A 42 10.83 -2.58 16.44
N LEU A 43 9.60 -2.64 16.98
CA LEU A 43 9.16 -1.92 18.18
C LEU A 43 8.20 -2.83 18.97
N PRO A 44 8.71 -3.94 19.55
CA PRO A 44 7.87 -4.93 20.24
C PRO A 44 7.08 -4.29 21.39
N GLY A 45 5.84 -4.73 21.58
CA GLY A 45 4.94 -4.23 22.63
C GLY A 45 4.26 -2.89 22.31
N LYS A 46 4.68 -2.17 21.25
CA LYS A 46 4.01 -0.94 20.82
C LYS A 46 2.88 -1.19 19.83
N ARG A 47 1.88 -0.32 19.89
CA ARG A 47 0.84 -0.13 18.88
C ARG A 47 1.22 1.03 17.95
N LEU A 48 0.64 1.07 16.74
CA LEU A 48 0.86 2.19 15.80
C LEU A 48 0.43 3.54 16.39
N GLU A 49 -0.58 3.54 17.26
CA GLU A 49 -1.07 4.75 17.95
C GLU A 49 -0.10 5.23 19.05
N GLN A 50 0.91 4.45 19.41
CA GLN A 50 1.92 4.81 20.41
C GLN A 50 3.26 5.19 19.78
N CYS A 51 3.36 5.11 18.45
CA CYS A 51 4.58 5.42 17.74
C CYS A 51 4.76 6.93 17.60
N THR A 52 5.97 7.39 17.94
CA THR A 52 6.40 8.76 17.64
C THR A 52 6.55 8.99 16.13
N ALA A 53 6.64 10.26 15.72
CA ALA A 53 6.91 10.63 14.33
C ALA A 53 8.19 9.96 13.77
N ALA A 54 9.26 9.92 14.56
CA ALA A 54 10.53 9.30 14.17
C ALA A 54 10.40 7.77 14.00
N GLU A 55 9.65 7.12 14.88
CA GLU A 55 9.37 5.67 14.78
C GLU A 55 8.50 5.35 13.55
N LEU A 56 7.53 6.20 13.22
CA LEU A 56 6.75 6.05 11.99
C LEU A 56 7.62 6.18 10.73
N ILE A 57 8.58 7.12 10.72
CA ILE A 57 9.60 7.22 9.66
C ILE A 57 10.43 5.93 9.60
N GLN A 58 10.91 5.43 10.74
CA GLN A 58 11.70 4.20 10.81
C GLN A 58 10.95 3.01 10.17
N LEU A 59 9.66 2.85 10.50
CA LEU A 59 8.82 1.80 9.92
C LEU A 59 8.65 1.98 8.40
N GLY A 60 8.45 3.23 7.94
CA GLY A 60 8.38 3.57 6.52
C GLY A 60 9.66 3.21 5.76
N ILE A 61 10.83 3.54 6.32
CA ILE A 61 12.14 3.21 5.75
C ILE A 61 12.32 1.68 5.66
N ARG A 62 12.02 0.94 6.74
CA ARG A 62 12.12 -0.52 6.74
C ARG A 62 11.26 -1.14 5.65
N ARG A 63 10.02 -0.67 5.52
CA ARG A 63 9.08 -1.14 4.51
C ARG A 63 9.54 -0.84 3.08
N PHE A 64 10.05 0.37 2.85
CA PHE A 64 10.61 0.76 1.56
C PHE A 64 11.83 -0.09 1.18
N THR A 65 12.77 -0.30 2.11
CA THR A 65 13.95 -1.13 1.87
C THR A 65 13.58 -2.56 1.51
N GLU A 66 12.67 -3.17 2.27
CA GLU A 66 12.18 -4.52 1.99
C GLU A 66 11.54 -4.62 0.61
N ARG A 67 10.70 -3.62 0.24
CA ARG A 67 10.10 -3.53 -1.09
C ARG A 67 11.16 -3.47 -2.19
N ALA A 68 12.12 -2.56 -2.07
CA ALA A 68 13.15 -2.36 -3.07
C ALA A 68 14.00 -3.63 -3.27
N VAL A 69 14.29 -4.36 -2.18
CA VAL A 69 14.99 -5.65 -2.24
C VAL A 69 14.13 -6.73 -2.89
N HIS A 70 12.84 -6.85 -2.57
CA HIS A 70 12.00 -7.86 -3.22
C HIS A 70 11.81 -7.57 -4.73
N GLU A 71 11.67 -6.29 -5.10
CA GLU A 71 11.54 -5.87 -6.50
C GLU A 71 12.83 -6.11 -7.31
N SER A 72 14.01 -5.96 -6.70
CA SER A 72 15.29 -6.20 -7.40
C SER A 72 15.52 -7.66 -7.78
N HIS A 73 14.84 -8.61 -7.14
CA HIS A 73 14.90 -10.03 -7.47
C HIS A 73 13.93 -10.44 -8.60
N LEU A 74 13.18 -9.50 -9.18
CA LEU A 74 12.19 -9.77 -10.23
C LEU A 74 12.44 -8.92 -11.50
N PRO A 75 13.59 -9.09 -12.18
CA PRO A 75 13.97 -8.25 -13.32
C PRO A 75 13.05 -8.41 -14.54
N ASP A 76 12.39 -9.56 -14.68
CA ASP A 76 11.57 -9.88 -15.85
C ASP A 76 10.15 -9.29 -15.81
N GLY A 77 9.78 -8.62 -14.71
CA GLY A 77 8.48 -8.00 -14.48
C GLY A 77 7.67 -8.66 -13.37
N PHE A 78 6.79 -7.89 -12.74
CA PHE A 78 6.05 -8.30 -11.54
C PHE A 78 4.76 -7.49 -11.34
N LEU A 79 3.90 -8.00 -10.46
CA LEU A 79 2.79 -7.30 -9.83
C LEU A 79 3.20 -6.85 -8.42
N SER A 80 3.29 -5.55 -8.16
CA SER A 80 3.57 -5.02 -6.83
C SER A 80 2.28 -4.72 -6.07
N ASP A 81 2.16 -5.26 -4.85
CA ASP A 81 1.13 -4.87 -3.89
C ASP A 81 1.53 -3.55 -3.22
N GLY A 82 0.92 -2.47 -3.69
CA GLY A 82 1.36 -1.12 -3.41
C GLY A 82 2.58 -0.72 -4.22
N SER A 83 3.25 0.32 -3.74
CA SER A 83 4.44 0.93 -4.35
C SER A 83 5.16 1.77 -3.31
N SER A 84 6.42 2.14 -3.57
CA SER A 84 7.20 3.07 -2.74
C SER A 84 6.50 4.41 -2.44
N LEU A 85 5.52 4.82 -3.24
CA LEU A 85 4.75 6.04 -2.99
C LEU A 85 3.84 5.93 -1.76
N HIS A 86 3.40 4.72 -1.39
CA HIS A 86 2.47 4.54 -0.26
C HIS A 86 3.14 4.89 1.08
N GLU A 87 4.43 4.58 1.21
CA GLU A 87 5.23 4.84 2.40
C GLU A 87 5.41 6.36 2.60
N TRP A 88 5.66 7.11 1.53
CA TRP A 88 5.74 8.57 1.58
C TRP A 88 4.37 9.22 1.77
N VAL A 89 3.34 8.81 1.02
CA VAL A 89 1.97 9.34 1.16
C VAL A 89 1.47 9.20 2.60
N TYR A 90 1.73 8.04 3.23
CA TYR A 90 1.36 7.83 4.63
C TYR A 90 2.01 8.84 5.57
N GLY A 91 3.32 9.10 5.43
CA GLY A 91 4.03 10.10 6.20
C GLY A 91 3.53 11.52 5.93
N LYS A 92 3.38 11.90 4.66
CA LYS A 92 2.97 13.25 4.25
C LYS A 92 1.53 13.58 4.65
N VAL A 93 0.63 12.61 4.65
CA VAL A 93 -0.73 12.83 5.17
C VAL A 93 -0.71 13.02 6.69
N ARG A 94 0.17 12.34 7.45
CA ARG A 94 0.33 12.59 8.90
C ARG A 94 0.89 13.97 9.21
N VAL A 95 1.78 14.50 8.36
CA VAL A 95 2.19 15.92 8.45
C VAL A 95 0.95 16.83 8.37
N ARG A 96 -0.02 16.53 7.50
CA ARG A 96 -1.20 17.39 7.29
C ARG A 96 -2.37 17.13 8.23
N ALA A 97 -2.48 15.92 8.78
CA ALA A 97 -3.66 15.45 9.50
C ALA A 97 -3.41 15.14 10.98
N GLY A 98 -2.22 15.44 11.50
CA GLY A 98 -1.78 15.05 12.84
C GLY A 98 -0.98 13.75 12.82
N ILE A 99 -0.04 13.62 13.76
CA ILE A 99 0.75 12.39 13.92
C ILE A 99 -0.19 11.21 14.11
N HIS A 100 -1.19 11.30 14.99
CA HIS A 100 -2.31 10.37 14.99
C HIS A 100 -3.54 11.05 14.36
N PRO A 101 -4.28 10.37 13.47
CA PRO A 101 -5.42 10.97 12.79
C PRO A 101 -6.61 11.33 13.69
N THR A 102 -6.57 10.93 14.96
CA THR A 102 -7.49 11.40 16.01
C THR A 102 -7.05 12.72 16.63
N ASP A 103 -5.76 13.04 16.56
CA ASP A 103 -5.22 14.29 17.10
C ASP A 103 -5.69 15.45 16.22
N GLY A 104 -5.65 15.25 14.89
CA GLY A 104 -5.87 16.32 13.94
C GLY A 104 -4.77 17.38 14.04
N TYR A 105 -4.55 18.11 12.96
CA TYR A 105 -4.17 19.52 13.11
C TYR A 105 -5.47 20.30 12.93
N GLU A 106 -5.79 21.19 13.87
CA GLU A 106 -6.83 22.20 13.65
C GLU A 106 -6.47 23.01 12.40
N ALA A 107 -7.45 23.58 11.71
CA ALA A 107 -7.18 24.39 10.52
C ALA A 107 -6.29 25.59 10.90
N GLY A 108 -5.00 25.53 10.55
CA GLY A 108 -4.01 26.57 10.85
C GLY A 108 -2.86 26.12 11.77
N GLU A 109 -2.92 24.95 12.39
CA GLU A 109 -1.78 24.39 13.11
C GLU A 109 -0.71 23.91 12.12
N GLN A 110 0.54 24.38 12.31
CA GLN A 110 1.67 23.96 11.50
C GLN A 110 2.24 22.64 12.02
N ALA A 111 2.49 21.72 11.12
CA ALA A 111 3.35 20.58 11.42
C ALA A 111 4.74 21.08 11.84
N PRO A 112 5.47 20.34 12.70
CA PRO A 112 6.85 20.68 13.00
C PRO A 112 7.65 20.74 11.70
N GLY A 113 8.21 21.92 11.37
CA GLY A 113 8.87 22.16 10.08
C GLY A 113 9.94 21.11 9.74
N PHE A 114 10.73 20.70 10.73
CA PHE A 114 11.73 19.64 10.57
C PHE A 114 11.14 18.28 10.15
N TYR A 115 9.98 17.89 10.70
CA TYR A 115 9.35 16.62 10.31
C TYR A 115 8.83 16.68 8.87
N GLU A 116 8.23 17.80 8.48
CA GLU A 116 7.81 18.02 7.10
C GLU A 116 8.99 17.97 6.12
N GLU A 117 10.08 18.68 6.43
CA GLU A 117 11.32 18.67 5.63
C GLU A 117 11.89 17.26 5.45
N VAL A 118 11.94 16.46 6.52
CA VAL A 118 12.41 15.07 6.46
C VAL A 118 11.50 14.21 5.60
N ILE A 119 10.18 14.34 5.73
CA ILE A 119 9.22 13.58 4.92
C ILE A 119 9.32 13.98 3.43
N ASP A 120 9.55 15.25 3.13
CA ASP A 120 9.71 15.71 1.75
C ASP A 120 11.03 15.23 1.14
N ALA A 121 12.13 15.27 1.89
CA ALA A 121 13.41 14.71 1.46
C ALA A 121 13.31 13.20 1.21
N MET A 122 12.62 12.46 2.10
CA MET A 122 12.31 11.04 1.89
C MET A 122 11.43 10.85 0.64
N GLY A 123 10.46 11.73 0.42
CA GLY A 123 9.60 11.74 -0.75
C GLY A 123 10.39 11.78 -2.06
N ALA A 124 11.46 12.59 -2.14
CA ALA A 124 12.32 12.63 -3.31
C ALA A 124 12.90 11.25 -3.66
N VAL A 125 13.39 10.51 -2.66
CA VAL A 125 13.95 9.15 -2.83
C VAL A 125 12.88 8.14 -3.26
N LEU A 126 11.72 8.15 -2.59
CA LEU A 126 10.64 7.20 -2.85
C LEU A 126 9.97 7.44 -4.22
N LYS A 127 9.87 8.71 -4.63
CA LYS A 127 9.41 9.13 -5.97
C LYS A 127 10.42 8.73 -7.06
N ASP A 128 11.72 8.90 -6.81
CA ASP A 128 12.76 8.46 -7.74
C ASP A 128 12.73 6.94 -7.94
N HIS A 129 12.62 6.16 -6.86
CA HIS A 129 12.44 4.71 -6.96
C HIS A 129 11.19 4.37 -7.78
N ALA A 130 10.06 5.03 -7.54
CA ALA A 130 8.82 4.77 -8.26
C ALA A 130 8.97 4.95 -9.79
N ARG A 131 9.65 6.02 -10.22
CA ARG A 131 9.91 6.27 -11.66
C ARG A 131 10.77 5.18 -12.30
N ARG A 132 11.69 4.58 -11.56
CA ARG A 132 12.63 3.57 -12.06
C ARG A 132 12.07 2.15 -12.00
N ALA A 133 11.28 1.85 -10.96
CA ALA A 133 10.83 0.50 -10.63
C ALA A 133 9.52 0.10 -11.32
N TYR A 134 8.65 1.05 -11.64
CA TYR A 134 7.31 0.76 -12.19
C TYR A 134 7.12 1.36 -13.58
N ASP A 135 6.57 0.56 -14.49
CA ASP A 135 6.24 1.02 -15.83
C ASP A 135 4.83 1.64 -15.89
N VAL A 136 3.93 1.15 -15.04
CA VAL A 136 2.52 1.55 -15.01
C VAL A 136 1.89 1.23 -13.66
N PHE A 137 0.86 2.00 -13.32
CA PHE A 137 0.05 1.79 -12.14
C PHE A 137 -1.39 1.37 -12.49
N VAL A 138 -1.96 0.51 -11.66
CA VAL A 138 -3.41 0.34 -11.55
C VAL A 138 -3.84 0.97 -10.25
N HIS A 139 -4.70 1.98 -10.29
CA HIS A 139 -5.18 2.67 -9.12
C HIS A 139 -6.60 2.20 -8.77
N LEU A 140 -6.75 1.65 -7.56
CA LEU A 140 -8.04 1.19 -7.03
C LEU A 140 -8.72 2.32 -6.23
N PRO A 141 -9.85 2.86 -6.70
CA PRO A 141 -10.51 3.98 -6.05
C PRO A 141 -11.16 3.59 -4.72
N VAL A 142 -11.49 4.61 -3.92
CA VAL A 142 -12.25 4.48 -2.68
C VAL A 142 -13.74 4.25 -2.98
N GLU A 143 -14.15 2.99 -3.07
CA GLU A 143 -15.54 2.60 -3.43
C GLU A 143 -16.34 2.01 -2.26
N PHE A 144 -15.66 1.60 -1.19
CA PHE A 144 -16.27 0.93 -0.04
C PHE A 144 -16.04 1.73 1.23
N ASP A 145 -16.97 1.63 2.18
CA ASP A 145 -16.77 2.20 3.51
C ASP A 145 -15.56 1.60 4.23
N LEU A 146 -15.01 2.38 5.16
CA LEU A 146 -13.98 1.87 6.06
C LEU A 146 -14.59 0.77 6.93
N VAL A 147 -14.09 -0.46 6.78
CA VAL A 147 -14.39 -1.54 7.71
C VAL A 147 -13.74 -1.19 9.05
N ALA A 148 -14.55 -1.05 10.09
CA ALA A 148 -14.07 -0.87 11.44
C ALA A 148 -13.42 -2.18 11.92
N ASP A 149 -12.11 -2.30 11.76
CA ASP A 149 -11.34 -3.44 12.25
C ASP A 149 -10.60 -3.14 13.56
N GLY A 150 -10.92 -2.02 14.21
CA GLY A 150 -10.39 -1.63 15.53
C GLY A 150 -8.88 -1.39 15.58
N HIS A 151 -8.18 -1.47 14.44
CA HIS A 151 -6.72 -1.58 14.41
C HIS A 151 -6.04 -0.61 13.44
N ARG A 152 -6.80 0.06 12.58
CA ARG A 152 -6.25 1.08 11.67
C ARG A 152 -6.66 2.46 12.17
N PRO A 153 -5.71 3.30 12.59
CA PRO A 153 -5.99 4.71 12.86
C PRO A 153 -6.06 5.40 11.49
N VAL A 154 -7.16 5.24 10.76
CA VAL A 154 -7.39 5.93 9.49
C VAL A 154 -8.84 6.41 9.43
N SER A 155 -9.04 7.71 9.39
CA SER A 155 -10.35 8.32 9.20
C SER A 155 -10.74 8.36 7.71
N LYS A 156 -12.03 8.58 7.41
CA LYS A 156 -12.48 8.84 6.03
C LYS A 156 -11.68 10.00 5.41
N ARG A 157 -11.42 11.06 6.17
CA ARG A 157 -10.57 12.20 5.78
C ARG A 157 -9.15 11.78 5.44
N PHE A 158 -8.49 11.00 6.31
CA PHE A 158 -7.12 10.50 6.07
C PHE A 158 -7.05 9.68 4.78
N ARG A 159 -8.06 8.84 4.55
CA ARG A 159 -8.17 8.02 3.34
C ARG A 159 -8.30 8.89 2.10
N SER A 160 -9.23 9.85 2.07
CA SER A 160 -9.40 10.74 0.91
C SER A 160 -8.15 11.57 0.61
N MET A 161 -7.50 12.14 1.64
CA MET A 161 -6.25 12.90 1.46
C MET A 161 -5.11 12.03 0.91
N SER A 162 -5.05 10.77 1.34
CA SER A 162 -4.06 9.82 0.83
C SER A 162 -4.31 9.47 -0.63
N ASP A 163 -5.58 9.30 -1.02
CA ASP A 163 -5.98 8.97 -2.39
C ASP A 163 -5.62 10.11 -3.35
N GLU A 164 -6.00 11.33 -2.99
CA GLU A 164 -5.72 12.55 -3.74
C GLU A 164 -4.22 12.78 -3.90
N LEU A 165 -3.46 12.68 -2.80
CA LEU A 165 -2.02 12.87 -2.83
C LEU A 165 -1.32 11.80 -3.70
N LEU A 166 -1.77 10.55 -3.61
CA LEU A 166 -1.20 9.46 -4.41
C LEU A 166 -1.43 9.70 -5.90
N ARG A 167 -2.65 10.05 -6.31
CA ARG A 167 -2.99 10.34 -7.71
C ARG A 167 -2.28 11.57 -8.24
N GLY A 168 -2.33 12.67 -7.49
CA GLY A 168 -1.63 13.91 -7.86
C GLY A 168 -0.12 13.70 -7.99
N THR A 169 0.45 12.77 -7.22
CA THR A 169 1.86 12.40 -7.37
C THR A 169 2.11 11.57 -8.63
N LEU A 170 1.22 10.64 -8.99
CA LEU A 170 1.36 9.92 -10.27
C LEU A 170 1.33 10.90 -11.46
N ASP A 171 0.44 11.90 -11.41
CA ASP A 171 0.36 12.98 -12.39
C ASP A 171 1.65 13.83 -12.41
N GLU A 172 2.14 14.26 -11.24
CA GLU A 172 3.40 15.01 -11.07
C GLU A 172 4.60 14.27 -11.68
N LEU A 173 4.70 12.97 -11.40
CA LEU A 173 5.78 12.11 -11.88
C LEU A 173 5.60 11.69 -13.34
N ARG A 174 4.44 11.99 -13.95
CA ARG A 174 4.03 11.54 -15.29
C ARG A 174 4.12 10.02 -15.46
N ILE A 175 3.80 9.28 -14.40
CA ILE A 175 3.76 7.81 -14.45
C ILE A 175 2.38 7.40 -14.97
N PRO A 176 2.29 6.58 -16.04
CA PRO A 176 1.00 6.12 -16.55
C PRO A 176 0.21 5.36 -15.48
N TYR A 177 -1.08 5.62 -15.37
CA TYR A 177 -1.97 4.84 -14.52
C TYR A 177 -3.37 4.69 -15.08
N HIS A 178 -4.04 3.61 -14.68
CA HIS A 178 -5.45 3.36 -14.98
C HIS A 178 -6.23 3.27 -13.67
N VAL A 179 -7.34 4.00 -13.57
CA VAL A 179 -8.27 3.85 -12.44
C VAL A 179 -9.20 2.67 -12.74
N VAL A 180 -9.19 1.66 -11.87
CA VAL A 180 -9.98 0.44 -12.05
C VAL A 180 -10.81 0.17 -10.80
N GLY A 181 -12.13 0.30 -10.94
CA GLY A 181 -13.12 0.10 -9.89
C GLY A 181 -13.94 -1.18 -10.06
N GLY A 182 -14.97 -1.34 -9.23
CA GLY A 182 -15.93 -2.44 -9.30
C GLY A 182 -15.58 -3.65 -8.43
N THR A 183 -16.25 -4.78 -8.67
CA THR A 183 -15.98 -6.05 -7.99
C THR A 183 -14.59 -6.59 -8.31
N LEU A 184 -14.12 -7.56 -7.53
CA LEU A 184 -12.82 -8.16 -7.79
C LEU A 184 -12.78 -8.80 -9.19
N GLU A 185 -13.81 -9.53 -9.61
CA GLU A 185 -13.90 -10.09 -10.96
C GLU A 185 -13.82 -9.01 -12.06
N GLN A 186 -14.56 -7.90 -11.89
CA GLN A 186 -14.55 -6.79 -12.84
C GLN A 186 -13.18 -6.13 -12.93
N ARG A 187 -12.50 -5.93 -11.81
CA ARG A 187 -11.14 -5.38 -11.75
C ARG A 187 -10.16 -6.29 -12.48
N LEU A 188 -10.21 -7.60 -12.22
CA LEU A 188 -9.35 -8.57 -12.87
C LEU A 188 -9.55 -8.58 -14.39
N ALA A 189 -10.80 -8.65 -14.85
CA ALA A 189 -11.13 -8.62 -16.27
C ALA A 189 -10.59 -7.34 -16.95
N THR A 190 -10.83 -6.18 -16.31
CA THR A 190 -10.38 -4.88 -16.82
C THR A 190 -8.86 -4.79 -16.91
N ILE A 191 -8.14 -5.24 -15.88
CA ILE A 191 -6.67 -5.20 -15.85
C ILE A 191 -6.09 -6.14 -16.90
N VAL A 192 -6.65 -7.35 -17.04
CA VAL A 192 -6.24 -8.31 -18.08
C VAL A 192 -6.41 -7.70 -19.47
N ASP A 193 -7.54 -7.06 -19.73
CA ASP A 193 -7.84 -6.42 -21.01
C ASP A 193 -6.89 -5.27 -21.33
N ILE A 194 -6.72 -4.31 -20.40
CA ILE A 194 -5.85 -3.13 -20.58
C ILE A 194 -4.41 -3.53 -20.93
N PHE A 195 -3.90 -4.60 -20.33
CA PHE A 195 -2.51 -5.00 -20.46
C PHE A 195 -2.28 -6.23 -21.33
N GLY A 196 -3.34 -6.82 -21.90
CA GLY A 196 -3.27 -8.05 -22.69
C GLY A 196 -2.61 -9.21 -21.92
N LEU A 197 -2.89 -9.35 -20.62
CA LEU A 197 -2.28 -10.39 -19.80
C LEU A 197 -2.89 -11.77 -20.11
N PRO A 198 -2.11 -12.87 -20.10
CA PRO A 198 -2.66 -14.19 -20.35
C PRO A 198 -3.53 -14.64 -19.18
N ALA A 199 -4.78 -15.01 -19.42
CA ALA A 199 -5.61 -15.68 -18.41
C ALA A 199 -5.36 -17.20 -18.44
N ARG A 200 -4.72 -17.73 -17.38
CA ARG A 200 -4.38 -19.16 -17.23
C ARG A 200 -5.46 -19.97 -16.52
N MET A 201 -6.46 -19.32 -15.95
CA MET A 201 -7.62 -19.92 -15.28
C MET A 201 -8.83 -18.98 -15.38
N SER A 202 -9.99 -19.42 -14.88
CA SER A 202 -11.18 -18.56 -14.82
C SER A 202 -11.04 -17.47 -13.76
N LEU A 203 -11.75 -16.36 -13.94
CA LEU A 203 -11.80 -15.25 -12.99
C LEU A 203 -12.31 -15.72 -11.63
N GLU A 204 -13.37 -16.53 -11.61
CA GLU A 204 -14.00 -17.06 -10.40
C GLU A 204 -13.00 -17.88 -9.58
N ARG A 205 -12.22 -18.73 -10.27
CA ARG A 205 -11.21 -19.57 -9.61
C ARG A 205 -10.08 -18.72 -9.03
N ALA A 206 -9.60 -17.72 -9.76
CA ALA A 206 -8.58 -16.81 -9.27
C ALA A 206 -9.05 -16.02 -8.03
N VAL A 207 -10.32 -15.57 -8.04
CA VAL A 207 -10.96 -14.90 -6.90
C VAL A 207 -11.08 -15.82 -5.69
N GLU A 208 -11.52 -17.05 -5.88
CA GLU A 208 -11.65 -18.04 -4.81
C GLU A 208 -10.29 -18.30 -4.13
N LEU A 209 -9.24 -18.52 -4.92
CA LEU A 209 -7.88 -18.73 -4.41
C LEU A 209 -7.38 -17.52 -3.64
N ALA A 210 -7.56 -16.32 -4.18
CA ALA A 210 -7.11 -15.09 -3.52
C ALA A 210 -7.83 -14.80 -2.21
N ARG A 211 -9.14 -15.10 -2.13
CA ARG A 211 -9.90 -14.95 -0.89
C ARG A 211 -9.42 -15.92 0.19
N ARG A 212 -9.15 -17.18 -0.18
CA ARG A 212 -8.58 -18.18 0.75
C ARG A 212 -7.22 -17.74 1.27
N GLU A 213 -6.30 -17.38 0.37
CA GLU A 213 -4.96 -16.94 0.74
C GLU A 213 -4.99 -15.68 1.63
N THR A 214 -5.81 -14.69 1.29
CA THR A 214 -5.95 -13.47 2.11
C THR A 214 -6.47 -13.81 3.52
N ALA A 215 -7.43 -14.73 3.65
CA ALA A 215 -7.95 -15.16 4.94
C ALA A 215 -6.91 -15.92 5.76
N ASP A 216 -6.11 -16.77 5.11
CA ASP A 216 -5.02 -17.53 5.76
C ASP A 216 -3.94 -16.59 6.28
N THR A 217 -3.49 -15.63 5.47
CA THR A 217 -2.52 -14.61 5.90
C THR A 217 -3.06 -13.80 7.08
N TYR A 218 -4.33 -13.37 7.04
CA TYR A 218 -4.91 -12.61 8.14
C TYR A 218 -4.95 -13.39 9.46
N ARG A 219 -5.29 -14.70 9.39
CA ARG A 219 -5.25 -15.59 10.56
C ARG A 219 -3.83 -15.72 11.12
N GLN A 220 -2.84 -16.00 10.27
CA GLN A 220 -1.45 -16.14 10.69
C GLN A 220 -0.89 -14.87 11.35
N VAL A 221 -1.17 -13.69 10.77
CA VAL A 221 -0.74 -12.41 11.35
C VAL A 221 -1.41 -12.15 12.70
N SER A 222 -2.69 -12.51 12.84
CA SER A 222 -3.43 -12.34 14.10
C SER A 222 -2.90 -13.28 15.19
N GLU A 223 -2.68 -14.56 14.88
CA GLU A 223 -2.10 -15.52 15.82
C GLU A 223 -0.67 -15.16 16.21
N ALA A 224 0.15 -14.66 15.28
CA ALA A 224 1.50 -14.22 15.58
C ALA A 224 1.53 -13.00 16.52
N ALA A 225 0.54 -12.11 16.40
CA ALA A 225 0.39 -10.97 17.30
C ALA A 225 -0.03 -11.39 18.72
N GLU A 226 -0.84 -12.46 18.85
CA GLU A 226 -1.29 -12.99 20.15
C GLU A 226 -0.23 -13.82 20.88
N ARG A 227 0.69 -14.47 20.16
CA ARG A 227 1.69 -15.39 20.74
C ARG A 227 2.99 -14.73 21.23
N ARG A 228 3.22 -13.44 20.99
CA ARG A 228 4.46 -12.76 21.42
C ARG A 228 4.28 -12.16 22.83
N PRO A 229 5.07 -12.58 23.83
CA PRO A 229 4.96 -12.06 25.19
C PRO A 229 5.32 -10.55 25.20
N ALA A 230 4.63 -9.83 26.10
CA ALA A 230 4.82 -8.40 26.35
C ALA A 230 6.21 -8.06 26.91
#